data_AF-B4MEQ5-F1
#
_entry.id   AF-B4MEQ5-F1
#
_cell.length_a   1.000
_cell.length_b   1.000
_cell.length_c   1.000
_cell.angle_alpha   90.00
_cell.angle_beta   90.00
_cell.angle_gamma   90.00
#
_symmetry.space_group_name_H-M   'P 1'
#
loop_
_entity.id
_entity.type
_entity.pdbx_description
1 polymer ?
#
loop_
_entity_poly.entity_id
_entity_poly.type
_entity_poly.pdbx_seq_one_letter_code
_entity_poly.pdbx_strand_id
1 'polypeptide(L)'
;MDDHNDGQADSEKDEDGDILPRFKGLPNITEGVDNIYSHLLKRHVYLYPEDGTHRKWVAPQIIVLFATGNVNQVVEAAVKDLKHPIGTGLVASILVQEPLRQTIIRKIRARMELMDERIPEHPNFLNTLKLIERMNCRTVYIEEFDPSDKQKLYGRMKPRSPIIVLDFPQVYFGDKPTAIITLNTFRSLNEAVKLCNREGLAFDTVSVWTNKLTEGYDMVSGLPRFPNFRFNCINVPFKANAMVTVNGSYHYEVLAVGGELTTIAFPIQHDL
;
A
#
# COMPACT_ATOMS: atom_id res chain seq x y z
N MET A 1 -42.09 -73.92 21.31
CA MET A 1 -40.79 -73.80 21.99
C MET A 1 -40.19 -72.51 21.49
N ASP A 2 -39.97 -71.64 22.47
CA ASP A 2 -39.27 -70.35 22.48
C ASP A 2 -40.07 -69.18 21.87
N ASP A 3 -40.73 -68.31 22.67
CA ASP A 3 -40.24 -67.31 23.65
C ASP A 3 -39.37 -66.23 23.00
N HIS A 4 -39.46 -64.93 23.25
CA HIS A 4 -40.20 -64.15 24.25
C HIS A 4 -40.40 -62.71 23.76
N ASN A 5 -41.27 -62.03 24.48
CA ASN A 5 -41.80 -60.67 24.36
C ASN A 5 -40.84 -59.59 24.92
N ASP A 6 -41.21 -58.33 24.66
CA ASP A 6 -40.93 -57.08 25.39
C ASP A 6 -39.63 -56.29 25.16
N GLY A 7 -39.82 -54.98 24.91
CA GLY A 7 -38.74 -53.99 24.99
C GLY A 7 -39.01 -52.66 24.28
N GLN A 8 -40.12 -51.98 24.60
CA GLN A 8 -40.36 -50.57 24.25
C GLN A 8 -39.59 -49.69 25.25
N ALA A 9 -38.69 -48.82 24.77
CA ALA A 9 -38.02 -47.79 25.57
C ALA A 9 -37.87 -46.51 24.73
N ASP A 10 -38.70 -45.52 25.06
CA ASP A 10 -38.48 -44.09 24.79
C ASP A 10 -37.41 -43.55 25.74
N SER A 11 -36.55 -42.66 25.23
CA SER A 11 -35.59 -41.74 25.88
C SER A 11 -34.22 -41.89 25.20
N GLU A 12 -33.51 -40.88 24.71
CA GLU A 12 -33.45 -39.46 24.99
C GLU A 12 -32.83 -38.79 23.75
N LYS A 13 -33.31 -37.60 23.41
CA LYS A 13 -32.60 -36.70 22.50
C LYS A 13 -31.54 -36.00 23.34
N ASP A 14 -30.32 -36.51 23.33
CA ASP A 14 -29.14 -35.79 23.80
C ASP A 14 -28.58 -35.01 22.60
N GLU A 15 -28.95 -33.74 22.48
CA GLU A 15 -28.34 -32.58 23.15
C GLU A 15 -27.09 -32.11 22.40
N ASP A 16 -27.25 -30.92 21.81
CA ASP A 16 -26.25 -29.87 21.66
C ASP A 16 -24.81 -30.35 21.46
N GLY A 17 -24.36 -30.29 20.20
CA GLY A 17 -22.95 -30.27 19.90
C GLY A 17 -22.29 -29.15 20.70
N ASP A 18 -21.61 -29.54 21.78
CA ASP A 18 -20.95 -28.67 22.73
C ASP A 18 -20.05 -27.66 22.00
N ILE A 19 -20.56 -26.45 21.84
CA ILE A 19 -19.73 -25.30 21.56
C ILE A 19 -18.88 -25.12 22.82
N LEU A 20 -17.60 -25.50 22.72
CA LEU A 20 -16.61 -25.36 23.78
C LEU A 20 -16.81 -24.01 24.51
N PRO A 21 -16.93 -23.99 25.86
CA PRO A 21 -17.30 -22.81 26.64
C PRO A 21 -16.43 -21.56 26.39
N ARG A 22 -15.25 -21.73 25.80
CA ARG A 22 -14.34 -20.63 25.41
C ARG A 22 -14.82 -19.76 24.24
N PHE A 23 -15.89 -20.15 23.54
CA PHE A 23 -16.38 -19.41 22.37
C PHE A 23 -17.76 -18.75 22.56
N LYS A 24 -18.43 -18.97 23.71
CA LYS A 24 -19.66 -18.22 24.06
C LYS A 24 -19.30 -16.77 24.38
N GLY A 25 -19.74 -15.83 23.53
CA GLY A 25 -19.63 -14.39 23.76
C GLY A 25 -18.69 -13.62 22.83
N LEU A 26 -18.12 -14.25 21.79
CA LEU A 26 -17.42 -13.50 20.73
C LEU A 26 -18.46 -12.81 19.83
N PRO A 27 -18.44 -11.47 19.72
CA PRO A 27 -19.32 -10.78 18.78
C PRO A 27 -18.91 -11.22 17.37
N ASN A 28 -19.85 -11.83 16.63
CA ASN A 28 -19.78 -12.29 15.24
C ASN A 28 -19.72 -13.81 14.97
N ILE A 29 -19.92 -14.69 15.96
CA ILE A 29 -20.25 -16.09 15.64
C ILE A 29 -21.77 -16.21 15.57
N THR A 30 -22.35 -15.92 14.41
CA THR A 30 -23.76 -16.27 14.13
C THR A 30 -23.87 -17.79 14.02
N GLU A 31 -24.94 -18.37 14.57
CA GLU A 31 -25.32 -19.77 14.34
C GLU A 31 -25.27 -20.08 12.84
N GLY A 32 -24.59 -21.18 12.45
CA GLY A 32 -24.42 -21.58 11.04
C GLY A 32 -23.00 -21.49 10.45
N VAL A 33 -21.95 -21.39 11.27
CA VAL A 33 -20.57 -21.55 10.77
C VAL A 33 -20.19 -23.03 10.79
N ASP A 34 -20.41 -23.74 9.68
CA ASP A 34 -20.10 -25.18 9.53
C ASP A 34 -18.61 -25.52 9.72
N ASN A 35 -17.73 -24.51 9.69
CA ASN A 35 -16.29 -24.68 9.95
C ASN A 35 -15.67 -23.42 10.59
N ILE A 36 -15.59 -23.43 11.92
CA ILE A 36 -14.98 -22.36 12.73
C ILE A 36 -13.54 -22.08 12.30
N TYR A 37 -12.77 -23.11 11.94
CA TYR A 37 -11.38 -22.96 11.52
C TYR A 37 -11.27 -22.15 10.22
N SER A 38 -12.09 -22.43 9.21
CA SER A 38 -12.15 -21.65 7.97
C SER A 38 -12.56 -20.19 8.21
N HIS A 39 -13.46 -19.95 9.17
CA HIS A 39 -13.86 -18.59 9.55
C HIS A 39 -12.72 -17.82 10.21
N LEU A 40 -11.98 -18.46 11.13
CA LEU A 40 -10.82 -17.86 11.79
C LEU A 40 -9.68 -17.55 10.81
N LEU A 41 -9.42 -18.43 9.83
CA LEU A 41 -8.45 -18.18 8.76
C LEU A 41 -8.82 -16.94 7.92
N LYS A 42 -10.08 -16.83 7.49
CA LYS A 42 -10.57 -15.65 6.76
C LYS A 42 -10.41 -14.37 7.57
N ARG A 43 -10.66 -14.44 8.88
CA ARG A 43 -10.48 -13.30 9.78
C ARG A 43 -9.02 -12.85 9.86
N HIS A 44 -8.07 -13.78 9.88
CA HIS A 44 -6.64 -13.44 9.87
C HIS A 44 -6.22 -12.69 8.60
N VAL A 45 -6.81 -13.04 7.46
CA VAL A 45 -6.63 -12.31 6.20
C VAL A 45 -7.30 -10.94 6.25
N TYR A 46 -8.58 -10.87 6.62
CA TYR A 46 -9.39 -9.65 6.51
C TYR A 46 -8.98 -8.55 7.48
N LEU A 47 -8.37 -8.94 8.60
CA LEU A 47 -7.88 -8.03 9.61
C LEU A 47 -6.41 -7.70 9.42
N TYR A 48 -5.75 -8.13 8.34
CA TYR A 48 -4.35 -7.86 8.12
C TYR A 48 -4.12 -6.45 7.52
N PRO A 49 -3.24 -5.61 8.10
CA PRO A 49 -2.52 -5.80 9.36
C PRO A 49 -3.42 -5.57 10.58
N GLU A 50 -3.09 -6.27 11.69
CA GLU A 50 -3.90 -6.32 12.92
C GLU A 50 -4.04 -4.96 13.62
N ASP A 51 -3.20 -4.00 13.28
CA ASP A 51 -3.23 -2.62 13.77
C ASP A 51 -4.43 -1.79 13.25
N GLY A 52 -5.25 -2.38 12.37
CA GLY A 52 -6.45 -1.74 11.84
C GLY A 52 -6.22 -0.84 10.63
N THR A 53 -4.98 -0.71 10.15
CA THR A 53 -4.64 0.12 8.97
C THR A 53 -5.34 -0.34 7.69
N HIS A 54 -5.77 -1.60 7.60
CA HIS A 54 -6.57 -2.11 6.48
C HIS A 54 -7.92 -1.38 6.27
N ARG A 55 -8.41 -0.65 7.28
CA ARG A 55 -9.74 0.00 7.24
C ARG A 55 -9.74 1.40 6.64
N LYS A 56 -8.60 2.10 6.67
CA LYS A 56 -8.44 3.48 6.18
C LYS A 56 -6.98 3.76 5.91
N TRP A 57 -6.69 4.65 4.96
CA TRP A 57 -5.32 5.12 4.76
C TRP A 57 -4.79 5.79 6.04
N VAL A 58 -3.58 5.42 6.45
CA VAL A 58 -2.90 6.04 7.60
C VAL A 58 -1.58 6.63 7.11
N ALA A 59 -1.54 7.96 7.05
CA ALA A 59 -0.41 8.75 6.57
C ALA A 59 0.18 8.27 5.22
N PRO A 60 -0.63 8.10 4.15
CA PRO A 60 -0.10 7.67 2.87
C PRO A 60 0.88 8.73 2.32
N GLN A 61 1.87 8.27 1.55
CA GLN A 61 2.94 9.11 1.00
C GLN A 61 2.93 9.16 -0.53
N ILE A 62 3.21 10.34 -1.11
CA ILE A 62 3.54 10.50 -2.52
C ILE A 62 5.06 10.65 -2.65
N ILE A 63 5.68 9.92 -3.57
CA ILE A 63 7.05 10.20 -4.01
C ILE A 63 7.01 11.04 -5.29
N VAL A 64 7.80 12.11 -5.36
CA VAL A 64 8.02 12.89 -6.58
C VAL A 64 9.50 12.81 -6.96
N LEU A 65 9.80 12.06 -8.02
CA LEU A 65 11.15 11.81 -8.50
C LEU A 65 11.47 12.66 -9.74
N PHE A 66 12.29 13.68 -9.54
CA PHE A 66 12.85 14.49 -10.62
C PHE A 66 14.01 13.77 -11.33
N ALA A 67 14.36 14.24 -12.53
CA ALA A 67 15.40 13.65 -13.38
C ALA A 67 16.79 13.59 -12.71
N THR A 68 17.04 14.47 -11.74
CA THR A 68 18.31 14.51 -11.00
C THR A 68 18.28 13.70 -9.70
N GLY A 69 17.13 13.17 -9.30
CA GLY A 69 16.97 12.44 -8.04
C GLY A 69 17.56 11.02 -8.07
N ASN A 70 17.77 10.46 -6.88
CA ASN A 70 18.30 9.10 -6.72
C ASN A 70 17.23 8.03 -6.98
N VAL A 71 17.23 7.48 -8.19
CA VAL A 71 16.30 6.40 -8.59
C VAL A 71 16.42 5.16 -7.70
N ASN A 72 17.63 4.81 -7.25
CA ASN A 72 17.84 3.55 -6.52
C ASN A 72 17.17 3.58 -5.15
N GLN A 73 17.25 4.70 -4.44
CA GLN A 73 16.60 4.85 -3.12
C GLN A 73 15.07 4.88 -3.25
N VAL A 74 14.52 5.52 -4.29
CA VAL A 74 13.08 5.47 -4.58
C VAL A 74 12.62 4.03 -4.89
N VAL A 75 13.39 3.30 -5.70
CA VAL A 75 13.09 1.89 -6.00
C VAL A 75 13.09 1.04 -4.74
N GLU A 76 14.08 1.23 -3.86
CA GLU A 76 14.19 0.51 -2.60
C GLU A 76 12.99 0.77 -1.69
N ALA A 77 12.61 2.05 -1.54
CA ALA A 77 11.40 2.45 -0.82
C ALA A 77 10.13 1.78 -1.38
N ALA A 78 9.93 1.87 -2.70
CA ALA A 78 8.75 1.30 -3.35
C ALA A 78 8.69 -0.22 -3.22
N VAL A 79 9.80 -0.93 -3.44
CA VAL A 79 9.87 -2.40 -3.37
C VAL A 79 9.61 -2.90 -1.95
N LYS A 80 10.14 -2.20 -0.94
CA LYS A 80 9.88 -2.51 0.47
C LYS A 80 8.38 -2.47 0.78
N ASP A 81 7.70 -1.41 0.37
CA ASP A 81 6.28 -1.21 0.66
C ASP A 81 5.40 -2.13 -0.20
N LEU A 82 5.81 -2.47 -1.42
CA LEU A 82 5.10 -3.44 -2.27
C LEU A 82 4.98 -4.83 -1.67
N LYS A 83 5.88 -5.23 -0.77
CA LYS A 83 5.80 -6.52 -0.08
C LYS A 83 4.67 -6.56 0.95
N HIS A 84 4.41 -5.43 1.60
CA HIS A 84 3.38 -5.23 2.62
C HIS A 84 2.60 -3.93 2.34
N PRO A 85 1.76 -3.90 1.29
CA PRO A 85 1.20 -2.65 0.73
C PRO A 85 -0.03 -2.12 1.49
N ILE A 86 -0.26 -2.61 2.72
CA ILE A 86 -1.29 -2.12 3.64
C ILE A 86 -0.60 -1.88 4.98
N GLY A 87 -0.74 -0.66 5.52
CA GLY A 87 0.00 -0.25 6.70
C GLY A 87 -0.02 1.26 6.91
N THR A 88 0.84 1.71 7.82
CA THR A 88 1.04 3.13 8.13
C THR A 88 2.23 3.70 7.37
N GLY A 89 2.09 4.91 6.84
CA GLY A 89 3.23 5.62 6.26
C GLY A 89 3.70 5.04 4.93
N LEU A 90 2.90 4.24 4.23
CA LEU A 90 3.32 3.58 3.01
C LEU A 90 3.28 4.51 1.80
N VAL A 91 4.16 4.25 0.83
CA VAL A 91 4.11 4.87 -0.50
C VAL A 91 2.86 4.38 -1.22
N ALA A 92 1.93 5.29 -1.53
CA ALA A 92 0.76 4.96 -2.34
C ALA A 92 0.91 5.43 -3.79
N SER A 93 1.62 6.54 -4.04
CA SER A 93 1.81 7.06 -5.41
C SER A 93 3.25 7.49 -5.66
N ILE A 94 3.74 7.24 -6.86
CA ILE A 94 5.03 7.68 -7.37
C ILE A 94 4.81 8.52 -8.62
N LEU A 95 5.24 9.77 -8.59
CA LEU A 95 5.35 10.63 -9.76
C LEU A 95 6.81 10.62 -10.22
N VAL A 96 7.05 10.30 -11.48
CA VAL A 96 8.42 10.24 -12.04
C VAL A 96 8.55 11.15 -13.24
N GLN A 97 9.65 11.89 -13.33
CA GLN A 97 9.93 12.70 -14.51
C GLN A 97 10.23 11.80 -15.72
N GLU A 98 9.63 12.13 -16.86
CA GLU A 98 9.61 11.30 -18.08
C GLU A 98 10.93 10.59 -18.45
N PRO A 99 12.11 11.25 -18.40
CA PRO A 99 13.39 10.60 -18.74
C PRO A 99 13.72 9.37 -17.87
N LEU A 100 13.21 9.32 -16.63
CA LEU A 100 13.48 8.25 -15.69
C LEU A 100 12.41 7.14 -15.70
N ARG A 101 11.27 7.34 -16.38
CA ARG A 101 10.12 6.43 -16.36
C ARG A 101 10.51 4.98 -16.65
N GLN A 102 11.21 4.74 -17.76
CA GLN A 102 11.56 3.38 -18.13
C GLN A 102 12.60 2.77 -17.18
N THR A 103 13.53 3.59 -16.69
CA THR A 103 14.57 3.18 -15.75
C THR A 103 13.98 2.73 -14.42
N ILE A 104 13.05 3.50 -13.84
CA ILE A 104 12.41 3.14 -12.57
C ILE A 104 11.57 1.87 -12.73
N ILE A 105 10.77 1.74 -13.80
CA ILE A 105 9.94 0.55 -14.05
C ILE A 105 10.81 -0.70 -14.15
N ARG A 106 11.92 -0.64 -14.90
CA ARG A 106 12.84 -1.78 -15.04
C ARG A 106 13.49 -2.15 -13.71
N LYS A 107 13.94 -1.17 -12.93
CA LYS A 107 14.59 -1.41 -11.63
C LYS A 107 13.62 -1.95 -10.59
N ILE A 108 12.39 -1.45 -10.54
CA ILE A 108 11.35 -2.00 -9.66
C ILE A 108 11.04 -3.44 -10.06
N ARG A 109 10.76 -3.71 -11.35
CA ARG A 109 10.45 -5.07 -11.83
C ARG A 109 11.55 -6.07 -11.49
N ALA A 110 12.82 -5.66 -11.59
CA ALA A 110 13.96 -6.51 -11.29
C ALA A 110 14.16 -6.80 -9.79
N ARG A 111 13.54 -6.00 -8.90
CA ARG A 111 13.71 -6.12 -7.44
C ARG A 111 12.41 -6.48 -6.71
N MET A 112 11.27 -6.52 -7.40
CA MET A 112 9.99 -6.94 -6.83
C MET A 112 10.09 -8.34 -6.23
N GLU A 113 9.57 -8.49 -5.01
CA GLU A 113 9.38 -9.76 -4.33
C GLU A 113 7.90 -10.09 -4.25
N LEU A 114 7.55 -11.34 -3.96
CA LEU A 114 6.17 -11.73 -3.72
C LEU A 114 5.62 -11.02 -2.47
N MET A 115 4.36 -10.59 -2.54
CA MET A 115 3.64 -10.01 -1.41
C MET A 115 3.45 -11.03 -0.28
N ASP A 116 3.17 -10.52 0.91
CA ASP A 116 2.64 -11.30 2.02
C ASP A 116 1.48 -12.22 1.57
N GLU A 117 1.44 -13.44 2.07
CA GLU A 117 0.49 -14.47 1.65
C GLU A 117 -0.97 -14.10 1.91
N ARG A 118 -1.24 -13.17 2.83
CA ARG A 118 -2.58 -12.68 3.15
C ARG A 118 -3.11 -11.67 2.13
N ILE A 119 -2.24 -10.94 1.46
CA ILE A 119 -2.64 -9.84 0.56
C ILE A 119 -3.47 -10.29 -0.65
N PRO A 120 -3.13 -11.38 -1.37
CA PRO A 120 -3.91 -11.84 -2.52
C PRO A 120 -5.39 -12.09 -2.22
N GLU A 121 -5.68 -12.54 -0.99
CA GLU A 121 -7.04 -12.85 -0.54
C GLU A 121 -7.70 -11.68 0.20
N HIS A 122 -6.96 -10.60 0.43
CA HIS A 122 -7.46 -9.44 1.15
C HIS A 122 -8.56 -8.72 0.33
N PRO A 123 -9.71 -8.39 0.95
CA PRO A 123 -10.83 -7.76 0.24
C PRO A 123 -10.45 -6.47 -0.52
N ASN A 124 -9.61 -5.62 0.08
CA ASN A 124 -9.15 -4.40 -0.60
C ASN A 124 -8.39 -4.72 -1.89
N PHE A 125 -7.46 -5.68 -1.87
CA PHE A 125 -6.68 -6.04 -3.04
C PHE A 125 -7.56 -6.68 -4.13
N LEU A 126 -8.45 -7.59 -3.75
CA LEU A 126 -9.40 -8.21 -4.68
C LEU A 126 -10.33 -7.19 -5.34
N ASN A 127 -10.77 -6.17 -4.59
CA ASN A 127 -11.56 -5.07 -5.15
C ASN A 127 -10.74 -4.23 -6.12
N THR A 128 -9.49 -3.90 -5.77
CA THR A 128 -8.55 -3.20 -6.66
C THR A 128 -8.33 -3.97 -7.97
N LEU A 129 -8.13 -5.29 -7.92
CA LEU A 129 -7.96 -6.13 -9.12
C LEU A 129 -9.15 -6.03 -10.07
N LYS A 130 -10.38 -6.09 -9.54
CA LYS A 130 -11.61 -5.91 -10.34
C LYS A 130 -11.65 -4.54 -11.00
N LEU A 131 -11.19 -3.50 -10.31
CA LEU A 131 -11.16 -2.13 -10.85
C LEU A 131 -10.08 -1.98 -11.93
N ILE A 132 -8.89 -2.56 -11.73
CA ILE A 132 -7.82 -2.62 -12.74
C ILE A 132 -8.31 -3.29 -14.02
N GLU A 133 -9.00 -4.43 -13.91
CA GLU A 133 -9.55 -5.14 -15.05
C GLU A 133 -10.63 -4.33 -15.77
N ARG A 134 -11.61 -3.79 -15.02
CA ARG A 134 -12.72 -3.00 -15.57
C ARG A 134 -12.25 -1.73 -16.30
N MET A 135 -11.23 -1.07 -15.79
CA MET A 135 -10.67 0.14 -16.39
C MET A 135 -9.59 -0.15 -17.44
N ASN A 136 -9.23 -1.42 -17.64
CA ASN A 136 -8.15 -1.85 -18.53
C ASN A 136 -6.83 -1.09 -18.24
N CYS A 137 -6.47 -1.01 -16.95
CA CYS A 137 -5.29 -0.26 -16.54
C CYS A 137 -4.00 -0.95 -17.02
N ARG A 138 -2.98 -0.14 -17.36
CA ARG A 138 -1.63 -0.65 -17.61
C ARG A 138 -0.93 -0.95 -16.29
N THR A 139 -0.32 -2.11 -16.17
CA THR A 139 0.29 -2.56 -14.91
C THR A 139 1.73 -3.04 -15.07
N VAL A 140 2.47 -3.04 -13.97
CA VAL A 140 3.76 -3.72 -13.81
C VAL A 140 3.60 -4.74 -12.69
N TYR A 141 3.95 -5.99 -13.01
CA TYR A 141 3.91 -7.12 -12.09
C TYR A 141 5.06 -8.09 -12.43
N ILE A 142 5.26 -9.09 -11.57
CA ILE A 142 6.16 -10.23 -11.77
C ILE A 142 5.48 -11.18 -12.76
N GLU A 143 6.12 -11.36 -13.91
CA GLU A 143 5.67 -12.28 -14.94
C GLU A 143 6.17 -13.70 -14.65
N GLU A 144 5.27 -14.67 -14.84
CA GLU A 144 5.57 -16.08 -14.94
C GLU A 144 5.32 -16.52 -16.37
N PHE A 145 6.28 -17.25 -16.95
CA PHE A 145 6.20 -17.77 -18.30
C PHE A 145 6.02 -19.27 -18.24
N ASP A 146 5.18 -19.81 -19.11
CA ASP A 146 5.10 -21.25 -19.30
C ASP A 146 6.49 -21.78 -19.71
N PRO A 147 7.02 -22.84 -19.08
CA PRO A 147 8.29 -23.44 -19.48
C PRO A 147 8.35 -23.83 -20.96
N SER A 148 7.21 -24.08 -21.60
CA SER A 148 7.07 -24.38 -23.03
C SER A 148 7.11 -23.13 -23.94
N ASP A 149 6.91 -21.93 -23.38
CA ASP A 149 6.99 -20.66 -24.12
C ASP A 149 8.45 -20.24 -24.32
N LYS A 150 9.07 -20.75 -25.39
CA LYS A 150 10.46 -20.45 -25.75
C LYS A 150 10.72 -18.97 -26.03
N GLN A 151 9.69 -18.21 -26.40
CA GLN A 151 9.82 -16.80 -26.78
C GLN A 151 9.42 -15.84 -25.67
N LYS A 152 8.88 -16.34 -24.54
CA LYS A 152 8.41 -15.56 -23.39
C LYS A 152 7.47 -14.42 -23.84
N LEU A 153 6.56 -14.73 -24.76
CA LEU A 153 5.68 -13.74 -25.35
C LEU A 153 4.40 -13.56 -24.53
N TYR A 154 4.00 -14.59 -23.78
CA TYR A 154 2.73 -14.61 -23.05
C TYR A 154 2.94 -14.79 -21.54
N GLY A 155 3.68 -13.84 -20.95
CA GLY A 155 3.87 -13.78 -19.50
C GLY A 155 2.55 -13.54 -18.77
N ARG A 156 2.24 -14.40 -17.80
CA ARG A 156 1.07 -14.24 -16.91
C ARG A 156 1.51 -13.61 -15.60
N MET A 157 0.60 -12.94 -14.90
CA MET A 157 0.90 -12.45 -13.57
C MET A 157 1.14 -13.61 -12.61
N LYS A 158 2.32 -13.65 -11.99
CA LYS A 158 2.64 -14.65 -10.97
C LYS A 158 1.70 -14.50 -9.76
N PRO A 159 1.20 -15.58 -9.17
CA PRO A 159 0.45 -15.51 -7.91
C PRO A 159 1.25 -14.74 -6.84
N ARG A 160 0.57 -13.89 -6.06
CA ARG A 160 1.18 -12.99 -5.07
C ARG A 160 2.10 -11.91 -5.63
N SER A 161 2.10 -11.68 -6.94
CA SER A 161 2.86 -10.56 -7.50
C SER A 161 2.32 -9.23 -6.97
N PRO A 162 3.19 -8.33 -6.48
CA PRO A 162 2.82 -6.92 -6.32
C PRO A 162 2.42 -6.31 -7.66
N ILE A 163 1.62 -5.25 -7.59
CA ILE A 163 1.15 -4.53 -8.77
C ILE A 163 1.46 -3.05 -8.62
N ILE A 164 2.07 -2.50 -9.66
CA ILE A 164 2.08 -1.05 -9.89
C ILE A 164 1.11 -0.75 -11.03
N VAL A 165 0.20 0.20 -10.81
CA VAL A 165 -0.68 0.70 -11.87
C VAL A 165 -0.12 1.98 -12.47
N LEU A 166 -0.02 2.02 -13.79
CA LEU A 166 0.57 3.13 -14.52
C LEU A 166 -0.48 4.16 -14.94
N ASP A 167 -0.16 5.43 -14.77
CA ASP A 167 -0.92 6.58 -15.31
C ASP A 167 -2.36 6.73 -14.75
N PHE A 168 -2.62 6.19 -13.56
CA PHE A 168 -3.87 6.39 -12.79
C PHE A 168 -3.59 6.99 -11.40
N PRO A 169 -4.43 7.90 -10.89
CA PRO A 169 -4.37 8.32 -9.48
C PRO A 169 -5.02 7.27 -8.56
N GLN A 170 -4.59 7.24 -7.30
CA GLN A 170 -5.04 6.25 -6.32
C GLN A 170 -6.53 6.31 -6.02
N VAL A 171 -7.15 7.50 -6.05
CA VAL A 171 -8.58 7.69 -5.73
C VAL A 171 -9.53 6.81 -6.56
N TYR A 172 -9.15 6.37 -7.77
CA TYR A 172 -9.99 5.49 -8.58
C TYR A 172 -10.11 4.06 -8.03
N PHE A 173 -9.18 3.63 -7.17
CA PHE A 173 -9.14 2.28 -6.63
C PHE A 173 -9.84 2.17 -5.26
N GLY A 174 -10.19 3.30 -4.64
CA GLY A 174 -10.97 3.36 -3.41
C GLY A 174 -10.38 4.31 -2.35
N ASP A 175 -11.10 4.41 -1.24
CA ASP A 175 -10.78 5.25 -0.08
C ASP A 175 -10.04 4.50 1.04
N LYS A 176 -9.83 3.19 0.87
CA LYS A 176 -9.07 2.31 1.76
C LYS A 176 -7.75 1.89 1.11
N PRO A 177 -6.76 1.37 1.88
CA PRO A 177 -5.50 0.91 1.31
C PRO A 177 -5.72 -0.15 0.25
N THR A 178 -5.32 0.18 -0.98
CA THR A 178 -5.66 -0.54 -2.22
C THR A 178 -4.74 -1.74 -2.47
N ALA A 179 -3.69 -1.89 -1.66
CA ALA A 179 -2.64 -2.89 -1.80
C ALA A 179 -1.87 -2.82 -3.14
N ILE A 180 -1.83 -1.63 -3.76
CA ILE A 180 -1.05 -1.33 -4.96
C ILE A 180 -0.34 0.01 -4.81
N ILE A 181 0.67 0.24 -5.65
CA ILE A 181 1.27 1.57 -5.83
C ILE A 181 0.86 2.10 -7.21
N THR A 182 0.58 3.39 -7.34
CA THR A 182 0.42 4.02 -8.65
C THR A 182 1.71 4.67 -9.10
N LEU A 183 1.96 4.68 -10.41
CA LEU A 183 3.11 5.37 -11.01
C LEU A 183 2.62 6.26 -12.16
N ASN A 184 2.76 7.57 -12.00
CA ASN A 184 2.40 8.56 -13.02
C ASN A 184 3.66 9.27 -13.52
N THR A 185 3.62 9.69 -14.78
CA THR A 185 4.74 10.40 -15.41
C THR A 185 4.46 11.90 -15.48
N PHE A 186 5.47 12.74 -15.29
CA PHE A 186 5.38 14.19 -15.53
C PHE A 186 6.56 14.71 -16.36
N ARG A 187 6.38 15.85 -17.02
CA ARG A 187 7.41 16.53 -17.83
C ARG A 187 7.88 17.84 -17.22
N SER A 188 7.02 18.49 -16.45
CA SER A 188 7.28 19.79 -15.82
C SER A 188 6.86 19.82 -14.35
N LEU A 189 7.39 20.78 -13.59
CA LEU A 189 7.00 20.99 -12.20
C LEU A 189 5.49 21.29 -12.05
N ASN A 190 4.93 22.12 -12.94
CA ASN A 190 3.49 22.42 -12.95
C ASN A 190 2.65 21.15 -13.16
N GLU A 191 3.10 20.25 -14.02
CA GLU A 191 2.44 18.96 -14.21
C GLU A 191 2.54 18.07 -12.97
N ALA A 192 3.71 17.99 -12.33
CA ALA A 192 3.88 17.26 -11.07
C ALA A 192 2.92 17.77 -9.99
N VAL A 193 2.82 19.09 -9.83
CA VAL A 193 1.87 19.75 -8.90
C VAL A 193 0.42 19.37 -9.23
N LYS A 194 0.03 19.43 -10.51
CA LYS A 194 -1.32 19.04 -10.95
C LYS A 194 -1.62 17.56 -10.65
N LEU A 195 -0.64 16.68 -10.87
CA LEU A 195 -0.79 15.25 -10.60
C LEU A 195 -0.94 14.97 -9.10
N CYS A 196 -0.10 15.57 -8.25
CA CYS A 196 -0.26 15.50 -6.79
C CYS A 196 -1.65 15.98 -6.36
N ASN A 197 -2.14 17.07 -6.97
CA ASN A 197 -3.45 17.61 -6.64
C ASN A 197 -4.61 16.70 -7.08
N ARG A 198 -4.44 16.00 -8.21
CA ARG A 198 -5.40 15.06 -8.80
C ARG A 198 -5.51 13.73 -8.05
N GLU A 199 -4.49 13.35 -7.27
CA GLU A 199 -4.46 12.06 -6.57
C GLU A 199 -5.69 11.77 -5.69
N GLY A 200 -6.33 12.81 -5.15
CA GLY A 200 -7.64 12.72 -4.49
C GLY A 200 -7.65 12.03 -3.11
N LEU A 201 -6.54 11.43 -2.68
CA LEU A 201 -6.38 10.95 -1.29
C LEU A 201 -5.83 12.05 -0.38
N ALA A 202 -6.13 11.93 0.91
CA ALA A 202 -5.56 12.75 1.98
C ALA A 202 -4.12 12.29 2.30
N PHE A 203 -3.20 12.62 1.41
CA PHE A 203 -1.77 12.36 1.60
C PHE A 203 -1.19 13.21 2.73
N ASP A 204 -0.47 12.54 3.62
CA ASP A 204 0.18 13.19 4.76
C ASP A 204 1.54 13.77 4.36
N THR A 205 2.27 13.06 3.50
CA THR A 205 3.65 13.42 3.16
C THR A 205 3.90 13.39 1.66
N VAL A 206 4.65 14.38 1.16
CA VAL A 206 5.27 14.39 -0.16
C VAL A 206 6.79 14.23 -0.02
N SER A 207 7.36 13.14 -0.53
CA SER A 207 8.80 12.90 -0.57
C SER A 207 9.35 13.30 -1.95
N VAL A 208 10.10 14.39 -2.02
CA VAL A 208 10.70 14.95 -3.23
C VAL A 208 12.14 14.47 -3.37
N TRP A 209 12.46 13.89 -4.52
CA TRP A 209 13.78 13.35 -4.85
C TRP A 209 14.40 14.14 -5.99
N THR A 210 15.40 14.95 -5.67
CA THR A 210 16.08 15.87 -6.58
C THR A 210 17.43 16.30 -6.03
N ASN A 211 18.41 16.56 -6.91
CA ASN A 211 19.66 17.20 -6.51
C ASN A 211 19.58 18.74 -6.60
N LYS A 212 18.44 19.30 -7.04
CA LYS A 212 18.23 20.75 -7.12
C LYS A 212 17.31 21.20 -6.01
N LEU A 213 17.86 21.93 -5.05
CA LEU A 213 17.11 22.44 -3.90
C LEU A 213 15.88 23.28 -4.31
N THR A 214 16.00 24.07 -5.39
CA THR A 214 14.89 24.89 -5.91
C THR A 214 13.68 24.06 -6.31
N GLU A 215 13.87 22.88 -6.93
CA GLU A 215 12.77 22.00 -7.31
C GLU A 215 11.98 21.51 -6.08
N GLY A 216 12.66 21.29 -4.94
CA GLY A 216 12.02 20.96 -3.67
C GLY A 216 11.11 22.07 -3.17
N TYR A 217 11.62 23.29 -3.05
CA TYR A 217 10.84 24.44 -2.55
C TYR A 217 9.75 24.92 -3.51
N ASP A 218 9.97 24.80 -4.82
CA ASP A 218 8.94 25.08 -5.82
C ASP A 218 7.77 24.09 -5.69
N MET A 219 8.05 22.81 -5.38
CA MET A 219 7.01 21.82 -5.08
C MET A 219 6.25 22.16 -3.80
N VAL A 220 6.93 22.57 -2.73
CA VAL A 220 6.29 23.04 -1.49
C VAL A 220 5.34 24.21 -1.80
N SER A 221 5.83 25.20 -2.53
CA SER A 221 5.06 26.40 -2.91
C SER A 221 3.84 26.07 -3.77
N GLY A 222 3.96 25.08 -4.67
CA GLY A 222 2.87 24.63 -5.53
C GLY A 222 1.83 23.74 -4.84
N LEU A 223 2.12 23.24 -3.64
CA LEU A 223 1.31 22.26 -2.91
C LEU A 223 1.01 22.69 -1.47
N PRO A 224 0.42 23.89 -1.26
CA PRO A 224 0.21 24.47 0.08
C PRO A 224 -0.68 23.62 1.00
N ARG A 225 -1.53 22.75 0.43
CA ARG A 225 -2.42 21.88 1.21
C ARG A 225 -1.73 20.68 1.86
N PHE A 226 -0.48 20.39 1.48
CA PHE A 226 0.25 19.23 1.98
C PHE A 226 1.04 19.64 3.22
N PRO A 227 0.82 18.98 4.37
CA PRO A 227 1.39 19.45 5.64
C PRO A 227 2.87 19.12 5.77
N ASN A 228 3.35 18.06 5.10
CA ASN A 228 4.69 17.55 5.32
C ASN A 228 5.44 17.22 4.03
N PHE A 229 6.70 17.64 3.96
CA PHE A 229 7.62 17.37 2.84
C PHE A 229 8.91 16.73 3.33
N ARG A 230 9.40 15.76 2.57
CA ARG A 230 10.73 15.19 2.75
C ARG A 230 11.55 15.46 1.51
N PHE A 231 12.77 15.96 1.62
CA PHE A 231 13.68 16.02 0.46
C PHE A 231 14.75 14.94 0.59
N ASN A 232 14.89 14.12 -0.46
CA ASN A 232 15.86 13.03 -0.58
C ASN A 232 15.89 12.06 0.63
N CYS A 233 14.74 11.84 1.25
CA CYS A 233 14.59 10.88 2.34
C CYS A 233 13.16 10.35 2.41
N ILE A 234 13.00 9.22 3.10
CA ILE A 234 11.71 8.58 3.34
C ILE A 234 11.64 8.10 4.79
N ASN A 235 10.44 8.08 5.36
CA ASN A 235 10.16 7.55 6.70
C ASN A 235 10.96 8.23 7.84
N VAL A 236 11.39 9.48 7.62
CA VAL A 236 11.96 10.33 8.67
C VAL A 236 10.82 10.97 9.47
N PRO A 237 10.73 10.76 10.80
CA PRO A 237 9.68 11.35 11.62
C PRO A 237 9.75 12.88 11.61
N PHE A 238 8.61 13.55 11.44
CA PHE A 238 8.55 15.01 11.53
C PHE A 238 8.65 15.49 12.97
N LYS A 239 9.31 16.62 13.15
CA LYS A 239 9.36 17.35 14.41
C LYS A 239 8.61 18.66 14.26
N ALA A 240 7.31 18.63 14.55
CA ALA A 240 6.57 19.85 14.85
C ALA A 240 7.20 20.47 16.12
N ASN A 241 7.38 21.79 16.16
CA ASN A 241 7.74 22.63 17.33
C ASN A 241 9.09 23.39 17.29
N ALA A 242 9.84 23.37 16.18
CA ALA A 242 10.97 24.28 15.99
C ALA A 242 10.90 24.91 14.59
N MET A 243 11.10 26.24 14.48
CA MET A 243 11.15 26.91 13.16
C MET A 243 12.24 26.29 12.28
N VAL A 244 13.40 26.01 12.88
CA VAL A 244 14.51 25.30 12.26
C VAL A 244 15.23 24.51 13.35
N THR A 245 15.48 23.22 13.13
CA THR A 245 16.30 22.40 14.03
C THR A 245 17.08 21.35 13.26
N VAL A 246 18.27 21.03 13.74
CA VAL A 246 19.04 19.87 13.31
C VAL A 246 18.95 18.81 14.40
N ASN A 247 18.62 17.57 14.05
CA ASN A 247 18.65 16.46 14.99
C ASN A 247 19.12 15.19 14.32
N GLY A 248 20.22 14.61 14.83
CA GLY A 248 20.94 13.54 14.15
C GLY A 248 21.47 14.03 12.80
N SER A 249 21.31 13.23 11.75
CA SER A 249 21.76 13.55 10.39
C SER A 249 20.72 14.30 9.55
N TYR A 250 19.70 14.90 10.18
CA TYR A 250 18.57 15.53 9.48
C TYR A 250 18.32 16.97 9.93
N HIS A 251 18.03 17.80 8.95
CA HIS A 251 17.52 19.15 9.09
C HIS A 251 16.00 19.11 9.05
N TYR A 252 15.37 19.93 9.89
CA TYR A 252 13.94 20.14 9.95
C TYR A 252 13.67 21.64 9.94
N GLU A 253 12.67 22.06 9.19
CA GLU A 253 12.20 23.44 9.19
C GLU A 253 10.69 23.51 9.01
N VAL A 254 10.10 24.63 9.40
CA VAL A 254 8.68 24.93 9.19
C VAL A 254 8.57 26.19 8.35
N LEU A 255 7.89 26.10 7.22
CA LEU A 255 7.58 27.22 6.34
C LEU A 255 6.10 27.54 6.37
N ALA A 256 5.76 28.83 6.30
CA ALA A 256 4.40 29.28 6.06
C ALA A 256 4.19 29.47 4.56
N VAL A 257 3.32 28.67 3.95
CA VAL A 257 3.05 28.69 2.50
C VAL A 257 1.55 28.78 2.29
N GLY A 258 1.09 29.86 1.65
CA GLY A 258 -0.34 30.09 1.43
C GLY A 258 -1.16 30.27 2.72
N GLY A 259 -0.51 30.62 3.84
CA GLY A 259 -1.15 30.74 5.16
C GLY A 259 -1.15 29.46 5.98
N GLU A 260 -0.77 28.32 5.40
CA GLU A 260 -0.65 27.03 6.08
C GLU A 260 0.80 26.78 6.51
N LEU A 261 0.97 26.03 7.62
CA LEU A 261 2.28 25.62 8.08
C LEU A 261 2.67 24.28 7.45
N THR A 262 3.82 24.26 6.79
CA THR A 262 4.38 23.07 6.16
C THR A 262 5.70 22.70 6.83
N THR A 263 5.84 21.45 7.25
CA THR A 263 7.08 20.93 7.81
C THR A 263 7.92 20.29 6.72
N ILE A 264 9.21 20.61 6.68
CA ILE A 264 10.18 20.07 5.73
C ILE A 264 11.25 19.31 6.51
N ALA A 265 11.65 18.13 6.02
CA ALA A 265 12.78 17.36 6.55
C ALA A 265 13.73 16.93 5.42
N PHE A 266 15.04 17.05 5.61
CA PHE A 266 16.03 16.59 4.64
C PHE A 266 17.37 16.24 5.30
N PRO A 267 18.15 15.30 4.73
CA PRO A 267 19.44 14.90 5.30
C PRO A 267 20.49 16.00 5.14
N ILE A 268 21.37 16.14 6.13
CA ILE A 268 22.48 17.13 6.11
C ILE A 268 23.75 16.53 5.52
N GLN A 269 23.88 15.21 5.55
CA GLN A 269 24.96 14.47 4.91
C GLN A 269 24.41 13.75 3.69
N HIS A 270 25.09 13.94 2.55
CA HIS A 270 24.94 13.03 1.43
C HIS A 270 25.65 11.73 1.80
N ASP A 271 24.91 10.65 1.99
CA ASP A 271 25.49 9.32 1.81
C ASP A 271 25.86 9.24 0.32
N LEU A 272 27.14 9.51 0.02
CA LEU A 272 27.77 9.38 -1.29
C LEU A 272 27.85 7.92 -1.73
#